data_AF-A0A095ARD7-F1
#
_entry.id   AF-A0A095ARD7-F1
#
_cell.length_a   1.000
_cell.length_b   1.000
_cell.length_c   1.000
_cell.angle_alpha   90.00
_cell.angle_beta   90.00
_cell.angle_gamma   90.00
#
_symmetry.space_group_name_H-M   'P 1'
#
loop_
_entity.id
_entity.type
_entity.pdbx_description
1 polymer ?
#
loop_
_entity_poly.entity_id
_entity_poly.type
_entity_poly.pdbx_seq_one_letter_code
_entity_poly.pdbx_strand_id
1 'polypeptide(L)'
;MSRTIDCQNTLSVCYTNARSLRNKTSELSLMVEELYPDIIVVTETWFTVDTDCSPIIAGYIYIRSDRVSSCKGGGIMLHVEDHFRIQSTISEAHSSGTCEVA
;
A
#
# COMPACT_ATOMS: atom_id res chain seq x y z
N MET A 1 1.44 -12.27 -23.62
CA MET A 1 2.42 -13.31 -23.20
C MET A 1 1.75 -14.15 -22.13
N SER A 2 1.54 -15.44 -22.40
CA SER A 2 0.81 -16.34 -21.51
C SER A 2 1.72 -16.81 -20.37
N ARG A 3 1.37 -16.52 -19.11
CA ARG A 3 2.11 -17.00 -17.93
C ARG A 3 1.78 -18.46 -17.70
N THR A 4 2.75 -19.35 -17.91
CA THR A 4 2.78 -20.73 -17.39
C THR A 4 3.56 -20.75 -16.08
N ILE A 5 3.06 -20.02 -15.08
CA ILE A 5 3.40 -20.21 -13.68
C ILE A 5 2.11 -20.76 -13.07
N ASP A 6 2.21 -21.77 -12.22
CA ASP A 6 1.05 -22.34 -11.51
C ASP A 6 0.46 -21.27 -10.57
N CYS A 7 -0.34 -20.39 -11.16
CA CYS A 7 -0.82 -19.14 -10.56
C CYS A 7 -2.03 -19.35 -9.66
N GLN A 8 -2.52 -20.58 -9.51
CA GLN A 8 -3.72 -20.86 -8.72
C GLN A 8 -3.46 -20.87 -7.20
N ASN A 9 -2.19 -20.87 -6.76
CA ASN A 9 -1.83 -20.99 -5.34
C ASN A 9 -0.73 -20.03 -4.86
N THR A 10 -0.31 -19.05 -5.67
CA THR A 10 0.76 -18.11 -5.29
C THR A 10 0.23 -16.68 -5.21
N LEU A 11 0.55 -15.99 -4.11
CA LEU A 11 0.24 -14.56 -3.93
C LEU A 11 1.48 -13.72 -4.25
N SER A 12 1.37 -12.85 -5.25
CA SER A 12 2.41 -11.90 -5.66
C SER A 12 2.26 -10.58 -4.92
N VAL A 13 3.31 -10.15 -4.22
CA VAL A 13 3.32 -8.90 -3.45
C VAL A 13 4.46 -8.03 -3.93
N CYS A 14 4.14 -6.80 -4.35
CA CYS A 14 5.10 -5.76 -4.65
C CYS A 14 5.20 -4.77 -3.48
N TYR A 15 6.43 -4.38 -3.12
CA TYR A 15 6.68 -3.40 -2.07
C TYR A 15 7.59 -2.29 -2.60
N THR A 16 7.24 -1.04 -2.32
CA THR A 16 8.10 0.11 -2.62
C THR A 16 7.98 1.19 -1.56
N ASN A 17 9.07 1.90 -1.32
CA ASN A 17 9.10 3.11 -0.51
C ASN A 17 9.11 4.32 -1.44
N ALA A 18 8.00 5.05 -1.51
CA ALA A 18 7.82 6.11 -2.49
C ALA A 18 8.58 7.39 -2.14
N ARG A 19 8.89 7.66 -0.87
CA ARG A 19 9.44 8.97 -0.42
C ARG A 19 8.71 10.15 -1.08
N SER A 20 7.39 10.21 -0.90
CA SER A 20 6.40 11.01 -1.66
C SER A 20 5.89 10.32 -2.93
N LEU A 21 4.64 9.84 -2.87
CA LEU A 21 3.97 9.18 -3.99
C LEU A 21 3.35 10.17 -5.00
N ARG A 22 3.09 11.42 -4.60
CA ARG A 22 2.30 12.40 -5.38
C ARG A 22 2.73 12.55 -6.85
N ASN A 23 4.04 12.53 -7.10
CA ASN A 23 4.60 12.74 -8.45
C ASN A 23 5.08 11.43 -9.12
N LYS A 24 4.73 10.27 -8.54
CA LYS A 24 5.22 8.94 -8.96
C LYS A 24 4.08 7.99 -9.31
N THR A 25 2.87 8.51 -9.47
CA THR A 25 1.70 7.72 -9.84
C THR A 25 1.88 7.05 -11.19
N SER A 26 2.43 7.74 -12.19
CA SER A 26 2.73 7.15 -13.51
C SER A 26 3.77 6.02 -13.44
N GLU A 27 4.83 6.20 -12.63
CA GLU A 27 5.86 5.18 -12.42
C GLU A 27 5.27 3.94 -11.73
N LEU A 28 4.40 4.17 -10.74
CA LEU A 28 3.66 3.10 -10.08
C LEU A 28 2.76 2.35 -11.07
N SER A 29 1.99 3.05 -11.91
CA SER A 29 1.14 2.41 -12.93
C SER A 29 1.93 1.54 -13.90
N LEU A 30 3.08 2.03 -14.40
CA LEU A 30 3.95 1.25 -15.28
C LEU A 30 4.45 -0.03 -14.61
N MET A 31 4.84 0.06 -13.34
CA MET A 31 5.27 -1.10 -12.56
C MET A 31 4.13 -2.13 -12.40
N VAL A 32 2.90 -1.68 -12.21
CA VAL A 32 1.73 -2.58 -12.14
C VAL A 32 1.48 -3.26 -13.49
N GLU A 33 1.53 -2.51 -14.58
CA GLU A 33 1.36 -3.03 -15.94
C GLU A 33 2.46 -4.03 -16.35
N GLU A 34 3.65 -3.96 -15.75
CA GLU A 34 4.73 -4.90 -16.00
C GLU A 34 4.62 -6.15 -15.11
N LEU A 35 4.43 -5.95 -13.81
CA LEU A 35 4.53 -7.02 -12.82
C LEU A 35 3.20 -7.75 -12.57
N TYR A 36 2.06 -7.10 -12.78
CA TYR A 36 0.72 -7.58 -12.40
C TYR A 36 0.72 -8.27 -11.02
N PRO A 37 1.04 -7.53 -9.93
CA PRO A 37 1.04 -8.07 -8.58
C PRO A 37 -0.36 -8.12 -7.97
N ASP A 38 -0.66 -9.14 -7.15
CA ASP A 38 -1.94 -9.24 -6.44
C ASP A 38 -2.10 -8.14 -5.38
N ILE A 39 -0.98 -7.77 -4.73
CA ILE A 39 -0.92 -6.74 -3.70
C ILE A 39 0.26 -5.80 -3.96
N ILE A 40 0.06 -4.50 -3.80
CA ILE A 40 1.09 -3.47 -3.89
C ILE A 40 1.11 -2.69 -2.59
N VAL A 41 2.27 -2.63 -1.94
CA VAL A 41 2.49 -1.91 -0.69
C VAL A 41 3.38 -0.72 -0.95
N VAL A 42 2.85 0.48 -0.75
CA VAL A 42 3.59 1.74 -0.88
C VAL A 42 3.74 2.39 0.48
N THR A 43 4.98 2.55 0.95
CA THR A 43 5.31 3.26 2.19
C THR A 43 5.86 4.66 1.89
N GLU A 44 5.89 5.53 2.90
CA GLU A 44 6.34 6.92 2.74
C GLU A 44 5.56 7.63 1.63
N THR A 45 4.24 7.44 1.58
CA THR A 45 3.37 8.06 0.57
C THR A 45 3.35 9.57 0.72
N TRP A 46 3.55 10.04 1.96
CA TRP A 46 3.50 11.45 2.35
C TRP A 46 2.15 12.09 2.05
N PHE A 47 1.11 11.28 2.02
CA PHE A 47 -0.25 11.77 1.88
C PHE A 47 -0.84 12.20 3.22
N THR A 48 -1.70 13.20 3.14
CA THR A 48 -2.56 13.70 4.23
C THR A 48 -4.00 13.31 3.96
N VAL A 49 -4.85 13.46 4.97
CA VAL A 49 -6.31 13.26 4.85
C VAL A 49 -6.91 14.10 3.71
N ASP A 50 -6.39 15.30 3.47
CA ASP A 50 -6.83 16.20 2.38
C ASP A 50 -6.22 15.87 1.01
N THR A 51 -5.33 14.88 0.93
CA THR A 51 -4.74 14.49 -0.36
C THR A 51 -5.76 13.71 -1.17
N ASP A 52 -6.27 14.34 -2.22
CA ASP A 52 -7.11 13.67 -3.21
C ASP A 52 -6.35 12.51 -3.85
N CYS A 53 -7.01 11.37 -3.89
CA CYS A 53 -6.50 10.13 -4.46
C CYS A 53 -7.64 9.51 -5.26
N SER A 54 -8.00 10.14 -6.37
CA SER A 54 -8.68 9.43 -7.45
C SER A 54 -7.94 8.10 -7.70
N PRO A 55 -8.65 6.99 -8.00
CA PRO A 55 -8.04 5.67 -8.09
C PRO A 55 -6.80 5.69 -8.98
N ILE A 56 -5.64 5.43 -8.37
CA ILE A 56 -4.33 5.52 -9.02
C ILE A 56 -4.15 4.35 -10.01
N ILE A 57 -4.83 3.23 -9.75
CA ILE A 57 -4.68 1.97 -10.49
C ILE A 57 -6.06 1.34 -10.64
N ALA A 58 -6.49 1.07 -11.89
CA ALA A 58 -7.76 0.41 -12.18
C ALA A 58 -7.69 -1.08 -11.83
N GLY A 59 -8.80 -1.66 -11.35
CA GLY A 59 -8.87 -3.07 -10.94
C GLY A 59 -8.31 -3.37 -9.54
N TYR A 60 -7.89 -2.33 -8.81
CA TYR A 60 -7.42 -2.46 -7.44
C TYR A 60 -8.29 -1.65 -6.47
N ILE A 61 -8.57 -2.25 -5.32
CA ILE A 61 -9.05 -1.57 -4.13
C ILE A 61 -7.84 -1.00 -3.40
N TYR A 62 -7.91 0.25 -2.94
CA TYR A 62 -6.85 0.82 -2.12
C TYR A 62 -7.26 1.06 -0.67
N ILE A 63 -6.31 0.87 0.23
CA ILE A 63 -6.43 1.13 1.67
C ILE A 63 -5.27 2.02 2.06
N ARG A 64 -5.54 3.09 2.80
CA ARG A 64 -4.50 4.04 3.21
C ARG A 64 -4.56 4.33 4.70
N SER A 65 -3.39 4.57 5.27
CA SER A 65 -3.24 5.22 6.57
C SER A 65 -2.36 6.44 6.36
N ASP A 66 -2.99 7.60 6.45
CA ASP A 66 -2.36 8.89 6.17
C ASP A 66 -1.62 9.44 7.37
N ARG A 67 -0.70 10.35 7.10
CA ARG A 67 -0.08 11.10 8.19
C ARG A 67 -1.11 12.05 8.80
N VAL A 68 -1.15 12.04 10.13
CA VAL A 68 -1.92 13.00 10.94
C VAL A 68 -1.04 14.19 11.35
N SER A 69 0.29 14.00 11.35
CA SER A 69 1.25 15.01 11.80
C SER A 69 1.79 15.86 10.65
N SER A 70 2.23 17.08 10.99
CA SER A 70 2.99 17.98 10.12
C SER A 70 4.47 17.59 9.99
N CYS A 71 4.91 16.53 10.66
CA CYS A 71 6.27 16.03 10.58
C CYS A 71 6.57 15.49 9.17
N LYS A 72 7.84 15.53 8.78
CA LYS A 72 8.29 14.94 7.51
C LYS A 72 8.21 13.41 7.60
N GLY A 73 7.66 12.78 6.57
CA GLY A 73 7.63 11.32 6.46
C GLY A 73 6.27 10.68 6.72
N GLY A 74 6.23 9.36 6.57
CA GLY A 74 5.11 8.50 6.92
C GLY A 74 4.05 8.33 5.83
N GLY A 75 2.93 7.73 6.25
CA GLY A 75 1.86 7.33 5.35
C GLY A 75 2.13 6.00 4.66
N ILE A 76 1.09 5.19 4.55
CA ILE A 76 1.10 3.89 3.84
C ILE A 76 -0.15 3.78 2.98
N MET A 77 0.01 3.17 1.80
CA MET A 77 -1.08 2.85 0.89
C MET A 77 -0.89 1.43 0.36
N LEU A 78 -1.89 0.58 0.56
CA LEU A 78 -2.01 -0.74 -0.04
C LEU A 78 -2.94 -0.65 -1.24
N HIS A 79 -2.58 -1.32 -2.32
CA HIS A 79 -3.49 -1.65 -3.40
C HIS A 79 -3.62 -3.17 -3.44
N VAL A 80 -4.84 -3.67 -3.54
CA VAL A 80 -5.16 -5.10 -3.57
C VAL A 80 -6.11 -5.33 -4.73
N GLU A 81 -5.88 -6.34 -5.56
CA GLU A 81 -6.82 -6.63 -6.66
C GLU A 81 -8.25 -6.80 -6.14
N ASP A 82 -9.22 -6.30 -6.90
CA ASP A 82 -10.62 -6.17 -6.47
C ASP A 82 -11.35 -7.49 -6.23
N HIS A 83 -10.81 -8.60 -6.75
CA HIS A 83 -11.34 -9.94 -6.54
C HIS A 83 -10.98 -10.53 -5.16
N PHE A 84 -10.04 -9.94 -4.42
CA PHE A 84 -9.74 -10.33 -3.05
C PHE A 84 -10.75 -9.74 -2.06
N ARG A 85 -11.23 -10.58 -1.15
CA ARG A 85 -12.02 -10.12 -0.01
C ARG A 85 -11.09 -9.55 1.06
N ILE A 86 -11.26 -8.28 1.39
CA ILE A 86 -10.46 -7.61 2.41
C ILE A 86 -11.28 -7.41 3.69
N GLN A 87 -10.66 -7.70 4.84
CA GLN A 87 -11.23 -7.45 6.16
C GLN A 87 -10.20 -6.73 7.03
N SER A 88 -10.53 -5.52 7.48
CA SER A 88 -9.73 -4.80 8.47
C SER A 88 -10.13 -5.21 9.88
N THR A 89 -9.15 -5.58 10.69
CA THR A 89 -9.34 -5.85 12.13
C THR A 89 -8.50 -4.87 12.93
N ILE A 90 -9.10 -4.27 13.95
CA ILE A 90 -8.39 -3.42 14.91
C ILE A 90 -7.81 -4.37 15.97
N SER A 91 -6.48 -4.47 16.06
CA SER A 91 -5.86 -5.10 17.23
C SER A 91 -5.74 -4.05 18.33
N GLU A 92 -6.22 -4.36 19.53
CA GLU A 92 -5.87 -3.59 20.71
C GLU A 92 -4.37 -3.74 20.93
N ALA A 93 -3.65 -2.63 21.07
CA ALA A 93 -2.27 -2.66 21.49
C ALA A 93 -2.26 -3.18 22.93
N HIS A 94 -1.60 -4.31 23.18
CA HIS A 94 -1.33 -4.73 24.54
C HIS A 94 -0.39 -3.69 25.15
N SER A 95 -0.93 -2.82 26.00
CA SER A 95 -0.14 -1.83 26.74
C SER A 95 0.70 -2.57 27.79
N SER A 96 1.79 -3.21 27.36
CA SER A 96 2.85 -3.64 28.26
C SER A 96 3.54 -2.38 28.75
N GLY A 97 3.28 -1.99 29.99
CA GLY A 97 3.78 -0.76 30.63
C GLY A 97 5.28 -0.75 30.90
N THR A 98 6.11 -1.10 29.93
CA THR A 98 7.58 -1.06 30.04
C THR A 98 8.19 -0.44 28.79
N CYS A 99 8.05 0.88 28.67
CA CYS A 99 9.06 1.68 27.98
C CYS A 99 10.21 1.89 28.96
N GLU A 100 11.13 0.94 29.06
CA GLU A 100 12.44 1.23 29.64
C GLU A 100 13.23 2.00 28.59
N VAL A 101 13.36 3.30 28.86
CA VAL A 101 14.30 4.19 28.17
C VAL A 101 15.68 3.83 28.72
N ALA A 102 16.58 3.37 27.84
CA ALA A 102 18.01 3.28 28.12
C ALA A 102 18.74 4.24 27.18
#